data_AF-A0A7S2T5U2-F1
#
_entry.id   AF-A0A7S2T5U2-F1
#
_cell.length_a   1.000
_cell.length_b   1.000
_cell.length_c   1.000
_cell.angle_alpha   90.00
_cell.angle_beta   90.00
_cell.angle_gamma   90.00
#
_symmetry.space_group_name_H-M   'P 1'
#
loop_
_entity.id
_entity.type
_entity.pdbx_description
1 polymer ?
#
loop_
_entity_poly.entity_id
_entity_poly.type
_entity_poly.pdbx_seq_one_letter_code
_entity_poly.pdbx_strand_id
1 'polypeptide(L)'
;PKIPALVSATEALDDQDYDIERVIDHRWEVNEDDDDDESKTLKLYVKWQRRAYIYSTWEFDEDLQLLNGYKRISNYMRKVKDAEAKKPYLSPEEIEQMDVEKEMELQLVEQHMEIDRIVEEQDCENHGTCYLIKWNGLPYSECTWEAAEVIDRCSAHDHLDKFQAFQQRGRETGSGIENQRSGLLQKLRQQGGKLFKSQP
;
A
#
# COMPACT_ATOMS: atom_id res chain seq x y z
N PRO A 1 12.17 -11.60 16.92
CA PRO A 1 11.08 -10.69 17.33
C PRO A 1 9.98 -10.64 16.27
N LYS A 2 8.87 -11.34 16.53
CA LYS A 2 7.65 -11.27 15.70
C LYS A 2 7.17 -9.81 15.73
N ILE A 3 7.19 -9.16 14.57
CA ILE A 3 6.85 -7.74 14.46
C ILE A 3 5.35 -7.61 14.67
N PRO A 4 4.87 -6.77 15.60
CA PRO A 4 3.45 -6.47 15.71
C PRO A 4 3.03 -5.84 14.39
N ALA A 5 2.12 -6.51 13.68
CA ALA A 5 1.39 -5.93 12.56
C ALA A 5 0.92 -4.54 13.00
N LEU A 6 1.45 -3.48 12.39
CA LEU A 6 0.94 -2.15 12.61
C LEU A 6 -0.43 -2.11 11.94
N VAL A 7 -1.39 -2.38 12.80
CA VAL A 7 -2.83 -2.39 12.69
C VAL A 7 -3.29 -1.45 11.57
N SER A 8 -3.91 -2.01 10.53
CA SER A 8 -4.75 -1.23 9.62
C SER A 8 -5.80 -0.56 10.50
N ALA A 9 -5.91 0.76 10.38
CA ALA A 9 -6.58 1.58 11.37
C ALA A 9 -8.11 1.40 11.45
N THR A 10 -8.68 0.40 10.76
CA THR A 10 -10.13 0.29 10.59
C THR A 10 -10.84 -0.97 11.08
N GLU A 11 -10.25 -2.15 11.34
CA GLU A 11 -11.02 -3.23 12.00
C GLU A 11 -10.20 -4.48 12.36
N ALA A 12 -10.80 -5.35 13.17
CA ALA A 12 -10.29 -6.67 13.55
C ALA A 12 -9.89 -7.48 12.31
N LEU A 13 -8.76 -8.17 12.39
CA LEU A 13 -8.26 -9.09 11.36
C LEU A 13 -9.41 -10.05 10.94
N ASP A 14 -10.00 -9.82 9.77
CA ASP A 14 -10.83 -10.84 9.12
C ASP A 14 -9.89 -11.91 8.57
N ASP A 15 -10.32 -13.18 8.56
CA ASP A 15 -9.51 -14.30 8.05
C ASP A 15 -9.07 -14.07 6.59
N GLN A 16 -9.76 -13.18 5.86
CA GLN A 16 -9.48 -12.77 4.48
C GLN A 16 -8.32 -11.77 4.33
N ASP A 17 -7.83 -11.15 5.40
CA ASP A 17 -6.74 -10.16 5.35
C ASP A 17 -5.35 -10.78 5.20
N TYR A 18 -5.25 -12.10 5.37
CA TYR A 18 -4.03 -12.89 5.20
C TYR A 18 -4.03 -13.67 3.88
N ASP A 19 -4.91 -13.34 2.95
CA ASP A 19 -4.88 -13.92 1.62
C ASP A 19 -3.61 -13.45 0.88
N ILE A 20 -2.90 -14.41 0.29
CA ILE A 20 -1.64 -14.17 -0.43
C ILE A 20 -1.95 -13.49 -1.76
N GLU A 21 -1.55 -12.24 -1.96
CA GLU A 21 -1.76 -11.56 -3.24
C GLU A 21 -0.60 -11.78 -4.21
N ARG A 22 0.65 -11.63 -3.74
CA ARG A 22 1.85 -11.75 -4.58
C ARG A 22 3.05 -12.20 -3.76
N VAL A 23 3.92 -13.00 -4.39
CA VAL A 23 5.27 -13.27 -3.88
C VAL A 23 6.23 -12.26 -4.49
N ILE A 24 6.93 -11.52 -3.65
CA ILE A 24 7.92 -10.51 -4.04
C ILE A 24 9.30 -11.18 -4.19
N ASP A 25 9.74 -11.91 -3.16
CA ASP A 25 11.07 -12.55 -3.14
C ASP A 25 11.06 -13.85 -2.34
N HIS A 26 12.17 -14.60 -2.40
CA HIS A 26 12.39 -15.80 -1.61
C HIS A 26 13.84 -15.89 -1.13
N ARG A 27 14.04 -16.56 0.00
CA ARG A 27 15.37 -16.90 0.49
C ARG A 27 15.35 -18.23 1.24
N TRP A 28 16.48 -18.93 1.19
CA TRP A 28 16.72 -20.14 1.96
C TRP A 28 17.52 -19.74 3.21
N GLU A 29 16.98 -20.03 4.39
CA GLU A 29 17.68 -19.85 5.66
C GLU A 29 18.21 -21.20 6.13
N VAL A 30 19.46 -21.22 6.59
CA VAL A 30 20.07 -22.38 7.23
C VAL A 30 19.81 -22.25 8.73
N ASN A 31 19.24 -23.28 9.35
CA ASN A 31 19.10 -23.31 10.80
C ASN A 31 20.49 -23.50 11.43
N GLU A 32 20.97 -22.50 12.18
CA GLU A 32 22.28 -22.56 12.84
C GLU A 32 22.37 -23.64 13.93
N ASP A 33 21.22 -24.15 14.41
CA ASP A 33 21.11 -25.12 15.51
C ASP A 33 21.04 -26.59 15.05
N ASP A 34 20.94 -26.86 13.74
CA ASP A 34 20.95 -28.22 13.20
C ASP A 34 22.33 -28.53 12.62
N ASP A 35 23.05 -29.49 13.23
CA ASP A 35 24.33 -30.05 12.73
C ASP A 35 24.20 -30.82 11.39
N ASP A 36 23.00 -30.81 10.79
CA ASP A 36 22.66 -31.51 9.55
C ASP A 36 22.48 -30.50 8.40
N ASP A 37 23.36 -30.55 7.40
CA ASP A 37 23.45 -29.65 6.21
C ASP A 37 22.18 -29.65 5.31
N GLU A 38 21.12 -30.37 5.71
CA GLU A 38 19.90 -30.61 4.94
C GLU A 38 18.67 -29.80 5.39
N SER A 39 18.68 -29.13 6.55
CA SER A 39 17.50 -28.36 7.04
C SER A 39 17.47 -26.90 6.59
N LYS A 40 17.45 -26.67 5.28
CA LYS A 40 17.19 -25.32 4.72
C LYS A 40 15.70 -25.01 4.80
N THR A 41 15.32 -23.98 5.54
CA THR A 41 13.94 -23.48 5.60
C THR A 41 13.71 -22.42 4.53
N LEU A 42 12.60 -22.55 3.80
CA LEU A 42 12.22 -21.59 2.76
C LEU A 42 11.39 -20.47 3.37
N LYS A 43 11.87 -19.23 3.22
CA LYS A 43 11.08 -18.02 3.49
C LYS A 43 10.73 -17.28 2.22
N LEU A 44 9.51 -16.77 2.18
CA LEU A 44 8.93 -16.02 1.07
C LEU A 44 8.55 -14.63 1.56
N TYR A 45 8.90 -13.61 0.79
CA TYR A 45 8.47 -12.24 1.03
C TYR A 45 7.13 -12.01 0.33
N VAL A 46 6.07 -11.83 1.10
CA VAL A 46 4.69 -11.88 0.62
C VAL A 46 4.02 -10.52 0.73
N LYS A 47 3.40 -10.08 -0.37
CA LYS A 47 2.42 -8.99 -0.38
C LYS A 47 1.03 -9.56 -0.08
N TRP A 48 0.41 -9.03 0.95
CA TRP A 48 -0.93 -9.42 1.41
C TRP A 48 -2.03 -8.70 0.65
N GLN A 49 -3.14 -9.40 0.45
CA GLN A 49 -4.29 -8.83 -0.24
C GLN A 49 -4.90 -7.69 0.60
N ARG A 50 -5.37 -6.63 -0.07
CA ARG A 50 -5.98 -5.43 0.56
C ARG A 50 -5.06 -4.66 1.51
N ARG A 51 -3.76 -4.97 1.54
CA ARG A 51 -2.76 -4.25 2.35
C ARG A 51 -1.74 -3.56 1.46
N ALA A 52 -1.27 -2.42 1.93
CA ALA A 52 -0.16 -1.71 1.32
C ALA A 52 1.13 -2.54 1.35
N TYR A 53 2.03 -2.28 0.40
CA TYR A 53 3.31 -2.99 0.29
C TYR A 53 4.17 -2.86 1.55
N ILE A 54 4.03 -1.78 2.33
CA ILE A 54 4.72 -1.56 3.61
C ILE A 54 4.45 -2.63 4.68
N TYR A 55 3.40 -3.44 4.49
CA TYR A 55 3.03 -4.54 5.38
C TYR A 55 3.46 -5.90 4.86
N SER A 56 4.22 -5.95 3.76
CA SER A 56 4.75 -7.21 3.25
C SER A 56 5.73 -7.82 4.26
N THR A 57 5.64 -9.12 4.47
CA THR A 57 6.42 -9.83 5.50
C THR A 57 7.11 -11.07 4.95
N TRP A 58 8.16 -11.50 5.64
CA TRP A 58 8.85 -12.76 5.38
C TRP A 58 8.17 -13.86 6.18
N GLU A 59 7.56 -14.81 5.48
CA GLU A 59 6.84 -15.94 6.08
C GLU A 59 7.44 -17.26 5.63
N PHE A 60 7.27 -18.30 6.44
CA PHE A 60 7.68 -19.66 6.08
C PHE A 60 6.69 -20.31 5.12
N ASP A 61 7.19 -21.12 4.18
CA ASP A 61 6.32 -21.86 3.24
C ASP A 61 5.27 -22.72 3.97
N GLU A 62 5.64 -23.32 5.10
CA GLU A 62 4.75 -24.17 5.90
C GLU A 62 3.52 -23.41 6.42
N ASP A 63 3.70 -22.17 6.88
CA ASP A 63 2.61 -21.32 7.37
C ASP A 63 1.70 -20.87 6.21
N LEU A 64 2.30 -20.60 5.05
CA LEU A 64 1.60 -20.11 3.87
C LEU A 64 0.74 -21.18 3.18
N GLN A 65 1.07 -22.47 3.33
CA GLN A 65 0.30 -23.59 2.76
C GLN A 65 -1.16 -23.64 3.23
N LEU A 66 -1.45 -23.08 4.41
CA LEU A 66 -2.77 -23.07 5.01
C LEU A 66 -3.64 -21.91 4.52
N LEU A 67 -3.06 -20.93 3.83
CA LEU A 67 -3.73 -19.68 3.45
C LEU A 67 -4.28 -19.72 2.02
N ASN A 68 -5.32 -18.92 1.77
CA ASN A 68 -5.82 -18.77 0.41
C ASN A 68 -4.77 -18.08 -0.46
N GLY A 69 -4.75 -18.44 -1.74
CA GLY A 69 -3.78 -17.90 -2.68
C GLY A 69 -2.45 -18.66 -2.72
N TYR A 70 -2.26 -19.73 -1.94
CA TYR A 70 -1.04 -20.55 -1.97
C TYR A 70 -0.64 -21.04 -3.38
N LYS A 71 -1.60 -21.25 -4.29
CA LYS A 71 -1.33 -21.58 -5.70
C LYS A 71 -0.39 -20.56 -6.38
N ARG A 72 -0.42 -19.29 -5.96
CA ARG A 72 0.49 -18.23 -6.44
C ARG A 72 1.92 -18.53 -6.02
N ILE A 73 2.14 -18.98 -4.78
CA ILE A 73 3.45 -19.43 -4.28
C ILE A 73 3.91 -20.66 -5.05
N SER A 74 3.06 -21.67 -5.24
CA SER A 74 3.45 -22.86 -6.00
C SER A 74 3.88 -22.52 -7.44
N ASN A 75 3.19 -21.56 -8.07
CA ASN A 75 3.57 -21.07 -9.39
C ASN A 75 4.87 -20.28 -9.39
N TYR A 76 5.09 -19.44 -8.39
CA TYR A 76 6.34 -18.70 -8.20
C TYR A 76 7.51 -19.67 -8.02
N MET A 77 7.41 -20.62 -7.10
CA MET A 77 8.47 -21.61 -6.83
C MET A 77 8.75 -22.50 -8.04
N ARG A 78 7.74 -22.81 -8.85
CA ARG A 78 7.96 -23.50 -10.14
C ARG A 78 8.85 -22.68 -11.06
N LYS A 79 8.57 -21.38 -11.21
CA LYS A 79 9.40 -20.48 -12.03
C LYS A 79 10.83 -20.36 -11.50
N VAL A 80 11.01 -20.29 -10.18
CA VAL A 80 12.33 -20.27 -9.54
C VAL A 80 13.11 -21.53 -9.89
N LYS A 81 12.53 -22.71 -9.68
CA LYS A 81 13.18 -23.99 -10.00
C LYS A 81 13.51 -24.11 -11.50
N ASP A 82 12.60 -23.68 -12.37
CA ASP A 82 12.83 -23.68 -13.81
C ASP A 82 13.96 -22.71 -14.22
N ALA A 83 14.08 -21.56 -13.56
CA ALA A 83 15.15 -20.59 -13.79
C ALA A 83 16.50 -21.13 -13.29
N GLU A 84 16.54 -21.72 -12.10
CA GLU A 84 17.74 -22.38 -11.54
C GLU A 84 18.23 -23.53 -12.42
N ALA A 85 17.31 -24.37 -12.91
CA ALA A 85 17.64 -25.48 -13.80
C ALA A 85 18.19 -25.03 -15.16
N LYS A 86 17.77 -23.84 -15.65
CA LYS A 86 18.27 -23.25 -16.89
C LYS A 86 19.60 -22.53 -16.72
N LYS A 87 19.89 -21.98 -15.53
CA LYS A 87 21.07 -21.15 -15.24
C LYS A 87 22.40 -21.73 -15.76
N PRO A 88 22.70 -23.04 -15.65
CA PRO A 88 23.95 -23.62 -16.17
C PRO A 88 24.09 -23.59 -17.69
N TYR A 89 22.99 -23.40 -18.42
CA TYR A 89 22.94 -23.38 -19.89
C TYR A 89 22.88 -21.97 -20.47
N LEU A 90 22.88 -20.94 -19.62
CA LEU A 90 22.82 -19.54 -20.01
C LEU A 90 24.23 -18.95 -20.15
N SER A 91 24.37 -17.98 -21.04
CA SER A 91 25.58 -17.16 -21.15
C SER A 91 25.71 -16.22 -19.93
N PRO A 92 26.92 -15.73 -19.64
CA PRO A 92 27.13 -14.75 -18.58
C PRO A 92 26.30 -13.46 -18.77
N GLU A 93 26.11 -13.01 -20.01
CA GLU A 93 25.29 -11.83 -20.34
C GLU A 93 23.82 -12.06 -20.04
N GLU A 94 23.28 -13.25 -20.35
CA GLU A 94 21.90 -13.61 -20.00
C GLU A 94 21.70 -13.71 -18.47
N ILE A 95 22.71 -14.23 -17.74
CA ILE A 95 22.66 -14.27 -16.28
C ILE A 95 22.66 -12.85 -15.69
N GLU A 96 23.54 -11.98 -16.19
CA GLU A 96 23.60 -10.58 -15.77
C GLU A 96 22.28 -9.85 -16.06
N GLN A 97 21.69 -10.07 -17.23
CA GLN A 97 20.38 -9.51 -17.56
C GLN A 97 19.30 -9.95 -16.56
N MET A 98 19.26 -11.24 -16.20
CA MET A 98 18.30 -11.75 -15.22
C MET A 98 18.50 -11.14 -13.83
N ASP A 99 19.76 -10.96 -13.41
CA ASP A 99 20.08 -10.36 -12.11
C ASP A 99 19.68 -8.88 -12.07
N VAL A 100 19.93 -8.13 -13.16
CA VAL A 100 19.49 -6.73 -13.31
C VAL A 100 17.96 -6.62 -13.31
N GLU A 101 17.27 -7.49 -14.06
CA GLU A 101 15.80 -7.51 -14.08
C GLU A 101 15.22 -7.76 -12.67
N LYS A 102 15.82 -8.68 -11.91
CA LYS A 102 15.42 -8.92 -10.52
C LYS A 102 15.65 -7.70 -9.63
N GLU A 103 16.81 -7.05 -9.74
CA GLU A 103 17.11 -5.84 -8.95
C GLU A 103 16.15 -4.69 -9.28
N MET A 104 15.83 -4.50 -10.55
CA MET A 104 14.84 -3.51 -11.00
C MET A 104 13.45 -3.79 -10.44
N GLU A 105 13.01 -5.05 -10.40
CA GLU A 105 11.73 -5.43 -9.80
C GLU A 105 11.70 -5.13 -8.29
N LEU A 106 12.80 -5.37 -7.58
CA LEU A 106 12.90 -5.06 -6.14
C LEU A 106 12.86 -3.56 -5.88
N GLN A 107 13.59 -2.76 -6.66
CA GLN A 107 13.56 -1.30 -6.59
C GLN A 107 12.15 -0.75 -6.85
N LEU A 108 11.42 -1.33 -7.81
CA LEU A 108 10.03 -0.94 -8.06
C LEU A 108 9.12 -1.26 -6.87
N VAL A 109 9.35 -2.39 -6.19
CA VAL A 109 8.60 -2.72 -4.96
C VAL A 109 8.92 -1.77 -3.82
N GLU A 110 10.18 -1.35 -3.68
CA GLU A 110 10.57 -0.32 -2.71
C GLU A 110 9.87 1.01 -3.01
N GLN A 111 9.78 1.40 -4.28
CA GLN A 111 9.00 2.57 -4.70
C GLN A 111 7.53 2.44 -4.29
N HIS A 112 6.92 1.27 -4.39
CA HIS A 112 5.53 1.04 -3.95
C HIS A 112 5.31 1.19 -2.44
N MET A 113 6.37 1.24 -1.64
CA MET A 113 6.32 1.50 -0.20
C MET A 113 6.42 3.00 0.15
N GLU A 114 6.69 3.85 -0.83
CA GLU A 114 6.78 5.29 -0.66
C GLU A 114 5.43 5.99 -0.82
N ILE A 115 5.23 7.04 -0.04
CA ILE A 115 4.02 7.87 -0.12
C ILE A 115 4.20 8.88 -1.27
N ASP A 116 3.28 8.87 -2.25
CA ASP A 116 3.23 9.92 -3.27
C ASP A 116 2.32 11.07 -2.84
N ARG A 117 1.17 10.76 -2.24
CA ARG A 117 0.19 11.78 -1.82
C ARG A 117 -0.73 11.32 -0.71
N ILE A 118 -1.04 12.22 0.22
CA ILE A 118 -2.18 12.09 1.13
C ILE A 118 -3.41 12.66 0.43
N VAL A 119 -4.44 11.82 0.28
CA VAL A 119 -5.67 12.13 -0.48
C VAL A 119 -6.75 12.69 0.43
N GLU A 120 -6.93 12.05 1.58
CA GLU A 120 -8.02 12.35 2.52
C GLU A 120 -7.56 12.09 3.95
N GLU A 121 -8.25 12.73 4.90
CA GLU A 121 -8.04 12.60 6.34
C GLU A 121 -9.39 12.26 6.98
N GLN A 122 -9.39 11.27 7.88
CA GLN A 122 -10.58 10.82 8.59
C GLN A 122 -10.22 10.45 10.04
N ASP A 123 -11.15 10.65 10.98
CA ASP A 123 -11.05 10.11 12.33
C ASP A 123 -11.43 8.62 12.34
N CYS A 124 -10.49 7.78 12.75
CA CYS A 124 -10.70 6.36 13.02
C CYS A 124 -11.00 6.13 14.49
N GLU A 125 -12.03 5.32 14.77
CA GLU A 125 -12.56 5.08 16.13
C GLU A 125 -11.49 4.60 17.13
N ASN A 126 -10.48 3.84 16.67
CA ASN A 126 -9.47 3.22 17.54
C ASN A 126 -8.04 3.76 17.39
N HIS A 127 -7.76 4.56 16.35
CA HIS A 127 -6.40 4.95 15.96
C HIS A 127 -6.20 6.47 15.85
N GLY A 128 -7.22 7.26 16.22
CA GLY A 128 -7.15 8.71 16.04
C GLY A 128 -7.22 9.06 14.56
N THR A 129 -6.32 9.92 14.09
CA THR A 129 -6.34 10.40 12.70
C THR A 129 -5.74 9.38 11.72
N CYS A 130 -6.49 9.08 10.68
CA CYS A 130 -6.11 8.24 9.56
C CYS A 130 -6.05 9.03 8.26
N TYR A 131 -5.15 8.61 7.39
CA TYR A 131 -4.93 9.22 6.08
C TYR A 131 -5.16 8.20 4.98
N LEU A 132 -5.89 8.60 3.95
CA LEU A 132 -5.96 7.84 2.71
C LEU A 132 -4.70 8.11 1.90
N ILE A 133 -3.83 7.11 1.82
CA ILE A 133 -2.52 7.22 1.19
C ILE A 133 -2.59 6.73 -0.25
N LYS A 134 -2.14 7.58 -1.18
CA LYS A 134 -1.76 7.18 -2.53
C LYS A 134 -0.27 6.82 -2.51
N TRP A 135 0.02 5.57 -2.84
CA TRP A 135 1.36 5.00 -2.94
C TRP A 135 2.05 5.32 -4.27
N ASN A 136 3.36 5.56 -4.23
CA ASN A 136 4.16 5.84 -5.40
C ASN A 136 4.19 4.61 -6.34
N GLY A 137 4.18 4.82 -7.66
CA GLY A 137 4.12 3.74 -8.65
C GLY A 137 2.80 2.97 -8.75
N LEU A 138 1.85 3.15 -7.82
CA LEU A 138 0.57 2.42 -7.79
C LEU A 138 -0.63 3.29 -8.22
N PRO A 139 -1.68 2.69 -8.80
CA PRO A 139 -2.91 3.40 -9.16
C PRO A 139 -3.74 3.77 -7.93
N TYR A 140 -4.68 4.72 -8.09
CA TYR A 140 -5.59 5.14 -7.01
C TYR A 140 -6.48 4.03 -6.44
N SER A 141 -6.67 2.93 -7.18
CA SER A 141 -7.40 1.76 -6.67
C SER A 141 -6.66 1.01 -5.56
N GLU A 142 -5.35 1.22 -5.43
CA GLU A 142 -4.50 0.63 -4.38
C GLU A 142 -4.30 1.59 -3.20
N CYS A 143 -5.02 2.72 -3.14
CA CYS A 143 -4.96 3.59 -1.99
C CYS A 143 -5.49 2.87 -0.74
N THR A 144 -4.81 3.05 0.40
CA THR A 144 -5.17 2.43 1.67
C THR A 144 -5.30 3.47 2.77
N TRP A 145 -6.17 3.18 3.74
CA TRP A 145 -6.31 4.00 4.94
C TRP A 145 -5.25 3.59 5.96
N GLU A 146 -4.39 4.53 6.30
CA GLU A 146 -3.26 4.31 7.19
C GLU A 146 -3.29 5.24 8.39
N ALA A 147 -2.80 4.74 9.52
CA ALA A 147 -2.67 5.54 10.73
C ALA A 147 -1.57 6.60 10.58
N ALA A 148 -1.63 7.68 11.37
CA ALA A 148 -0.66 8.77 11.31
C ALA A 148 0.81 8.30 11.50
N GLU A 149 1.06 7.22 12.23
CA GLU A 149 2.39 6.65 12.45
C GLU A 149 3.04 6.13 11.15
N VAL A 150 2.26 5.85 10.11
CA VAL A 150 2.80 5.48 8.79
C VAL A 150 3.52 6.65 8.14
N ILE A 151 3.07 7.89 8.38
CA ILE A 151 3.75 9.10 7.88
C ILE A 151 5.15 9.20 8.49
N ASP A 152 5.27 8.92 9.79
CA ASP A 152 6.55 8.89 10.50
C ASP A 152 7.45 7.78 9.97
N ARG A 153 6.91 6.56 9.82
CA ARG A 153 7.66 5.41 9.30
C ARG A 153 8.24 5.68 7.91
N CYS A 154 7.44 6.25 7.02
CA CYS A 154 7.84 6.58 5.66
C CYS A 154 8.60 7.93 5.57
N SER A 155 8.84 8.61 6.70
CA SER A 155 9.46 9.95 6.73
C SER A 155 8.79 10.96 5.79
N ALA A 156 7.47 10.88 5.63
CA ALA A 156 6.72 11.58 4.58
C ALA A 156 6.05 12.88 5.05
N HIS A 157 6.65 13.56 6.03
CA HIS A 157 6.12 14.79 6.63
C HIS A 157 5.86 15.89 5.59
N ASP A 158 6.72 15.99 4.56
CA ASP A 158 6.54 16.92 3.44
C ASP A 158 5.21 16.73 2.71
N HIS A 159 4.70 15.49 2.62
CA HIS A 159 3.42 15.20 1.98
C HIS A 159 2.25 15.61 2.88
N LEU A 160 2.41 15.46 4.20
CA LEU A 160 1.44 15.94 5.18
C LEU A 160 1.33 17.46 5.16
N ASP A 161 2.45 18.18 5.15
CA ASP A 161 2.46 19.64 5.07
C ASP A 161 1.77 20.15 3.80
N LYS A 162 2.06 19.51 2.65
CA LYS A 162 1.41 19.84 1.37
C LYS A 162 -0.11 19.61 1.43
N PHE A 163 -0.54 18.51 2.05
CA PHE A 163 -1.95 18.19 2.23
C PHE A 163 -2.65 19.19 3.14
N GLN A 164 -2.08 19.51 4.30
CA GLN A 164 -2.63 20.51 5.22
C GLN A 164 -2.72 21.90 4.57
N ALA A 165 -1.68 22.31 3.84
CA ALA A 165 -1.70 23.57 3.09
C ALA A 165 -2.78 23.58 2.00
N PHE A 166 -3.02 22.46 1.33
CA PHE A 166 -4.12 22.31 0.38
C PHE A 166 -5.47 22.43 1.07
N GLN A 167 -5.67 21.76 2.21
CA GLN A 167 -6.91 21.82 2.98
C GLN A 167 -7.23 23.23 3.48
N GLN A 168 -6.22 23.97 3.98
CA GLN A 168 -6.39 25.36 4.40
C GLN A 168 -6.85 26.25 3.25
N ARG A 169 -6.21 26.15 2.07
CA ARG A 169 -6.63 26.89 0.87
C ARG A 169 -8.03 26.50 0.40
N GLY A 170 -8.39 25.22 0.49
CA GLY A 170 -9.73 24.74 0.16
C GLY A 170 -10.81 25.36 1.06
N ARG A 171 -10.53 25.49 2.36
CA ARG A 171 -11.43 26.14 3.32
C ARG A 171 -11.58 27.64 3.04
N GLU A 172 -10.49 28.34 2.74
CA GLU A 172 -10.50 29.77 2.42
C GLU A 172 -11.27 30.07 1.13
N THR A 173 -11.03 29.29 0.08
CA THR A 173 -11.71 29.46 -1.22
C THR A 173 -13.17 29.05 -1.17
N GLY A 174 -13.50 27.94 -0.49
CA GLY A 174 -14.87 27.50 -0.23
C GLY A 174 -15.68 28.56 0.54
N SER A 175 -15.10 29.11 1.61
CA SER A 175 -15.69 30.22 2.38
C SER A 175 -15.88 31.46 1.50
N GLY A 176 -14.92 31.81 0.63
CA GLY A 176 -15.04 32.93 -0.30
C GLY A 176 -16.22 32.78 -1.27
N ILE A 177 -16.37 31.62 -1.91
CA ILE A 177 -17.47 31.33 -2.83
C ILE A 177 -18.80 31.31 -2.08
N GLU A 178 -18.84 30.71 -0.90
CA GLU A 178 -20.05 30.62 -0.08
C GLU A 178 -20.50 31.98 0.44
N ASN A 179 -19.56 32.85 0.83
CA ASN A 179 -19.82 34.24 1.21
C ASN A 179 -20.32 35.08 0.02
N GLN A 180 -19.77 34.88 -1.18
CA GLN A 180 -20.29 35.52 -2.39
C GLN A 180 -21.71 35.04 -2.72
N ARG A 181 -21.96 33.73 -2.65
CA ARG A 181 -23.27 33.12 -2.88
C ARG A 181 -24.30 33.62 -1.86
N SER A 182 -23.97 33.64 -0.57
CA SER A 182 -24.86 34.11 0.49
C SER A 182 -25.19 35.59 0.34
N GLY A 183 -24.20 36.43 0.03
CA GLY A 183 -24.39 37.86 -0.25
C GLY A 183 -25.28 38.11 -1.48
N LEU A 184 -25.12 37.31 -2.54
CA LEU A 184 -25.96 37.41 -3.75
C LEU A 184 -27.42 36.99 -3.46
N LEU A 185 -27.62 35.91 -2.71
CA LEU A 185 -28.95 35.45 -2.27
C LEU A 185 -29.63 36.48 -1.35
N GLN A 186 -28.88 37.13 -0.45
CA GLN A 186 -29.41 38.17 0.43
C GLN A 186 -29.87 39.40 -0.35
N LYS A 187 -29.09 39.85 -1.35
CA LYS A 187 -29.47 40.95 -2.26
C LYS A 187 -30.74 40.62 -3.05
N LEU A 188 -30.84 39.40 -3.59
CA LEU A 188 -32.04 38.94 -4.30
C LEU A 188 -33.29 38.93 -3.41
N ARG A 189 -33.14 38.55 -2.13
CA ARG A 189 -34.24 38.57 -1.15
C ARG A 189 -34.69 40.00 -0.82
N GLN A 190 -33.77 40.96 -0.72
CA GLN A 190 -34.09 42.38 -0.45
C GLN A 190 -34.75 43.07 -1.64
N GLN A 191 -34.41 42.68 -2.87
CA GLN A 191 -34.99 43.23 -4.10
C GLN A 191 -36.37 42.64 -4.46
N GLY A 192 -36.96 41.82 -3.58
CA GLY A 192 -38.28 41.21 -3.83
C GLY A 192 -38.27 40.14 -4.93
N GLY A 193 -37.15 39.43 -5.11
CA GLY A 193 -36.98 38.42 -6.15
C GLY A 193 -38.12 37.39 -6.17
N LYS A 194 -38.77 37.23 -7.33
CA LYS A 194 -39.85 36.27 -7.53
C LYS A 194 -39.29 34.84 -7.48
N LEU A 195 -39.89 34.00 -6.63
CA LEU A 195 -39.70 32.56 -6.66
C LEU A 195 -40.17 32.06 -8.04
N PHE A 196 -39.29 31.44 -8.82
CA PHE A 196 -39.65 30.86 -10.11
C PHE A 196 -40.62 29.69 -9.85
N LYS A 197 -41.93 29.94 -9.97
CA LYS A 197 -42.96 28.91 -9.87
C LYS A 197 -43.12 28.30 -11.26
N SER A 198 -42.56 27.11 -11.43
CA SER A 198 -42.63 26.19 -12.58
C SER A 198 -41.99 26.64 -13.90
N GLN A 199 -41.26 25.71 -14.53
CA GLN A 199 -40.89 25.75 -15.95
C GLN A 199 -42.06 25.24 -16.82
N PRO A 200 -42.19 25.72 -18.07
CA PRO A 200 -43.20 25.27 -19.02
C PRO A 200 -43.03 23.81 -19.45
#